data_AF-A0A0G0FBF9-F1
#
_entry.id   AF-A0A0G0FBF9-F1
#
_cell.length_a   1.000
_cell.length_b   1.000
_cell.length_c   1.000
_cell.angle_alpha   90.00
_cell.angle_beta   90.00
_cell.angle_gamma   90.00
#
_symmetry.space_group_name_H-M   'P 1'
#
loop_
_entity.id
_entity.type
_entity.pdbx_description
1 polymer ?
#
loop_
_entity_poly.entity_id
_entity_poly.type
_entity_poly.pdbx_seq_one_letter_code
_entity_poly.pdbx_strand_id
1 'polypeptide(L)'
;MKYKINKGFITQKIGGKVTIFAGEESTLFTLNDTGAYIFQGIKLGWDKEKIISKLISIYDITEADAKKDLKLFIETLLEKNILAVK
;
A
#
# COMPACT_ATOMS: atom_id res chain seq x y z
N MET A 1 -10.65 3.33 8.10
CA MET A 1 -9.25 3.75 8.39
C MET A 1 -9.05 5.19 7.97
N LYS A 2 -8.19 5.95 8.67
CA LYS A 2 -7.75 7.27 8.21
C LYS A 2 -6.22 7.23 8.06
N TYR A 3 -5.74 6.86 6.88
CA TYR A 3 -4.34 7.05 6.50
C TYR A 3 -4.26 8.09 5.40
N LYS A 4 -3.13 8.78 5.33
CA LYS A 4 -2.82 9.77 4.32
C LYS A 4 -1.42 9.51 3.79
N ILE A 5 -1.27 9.51 2.46
CA ILE A 5 0.06 9.47 1.84
C ILE A 5 0.72 10.84 2.06
N ASN A 6 1.95 10.84 2.55
CA ASN A 6 2.70 12.06 2.82
C ASN A 6 3.06 12.81 1.53
N LYS A 7 3.38 14.10 1.67
CA LYS A 7 3.87 14.91 0.55
C LYS A 7 5.30 14.47 0.19
N GLY A 8 5.76 14.77 -1.03
CA GLY A 8 7.11 14.40 -1.48
C GLY A 8 7.23 13.02 -2.14
N PHE A 9 6.15 12.22 -2.11
CA PHE A 9 6.10 10.92 -2.77
C PHE A 9 5.29 10.99 -4.07
N ILE A 10 5.92 10.58 -5.19
CA ILE A 10 5.27 10.46 -6.49
C ILE A 10 4.95 8.99 -6.74
N THR A 11 3.72 8.70 -7.17
CA THR A 11 3.30 7.32 -7.48
C THR A 11 3.02 7.19 -8.97
N GLN A 12 3.68 6.24 -9.65
CA GLN A 12 3.53 6.01 -11.08
C GLN A 12 3.45 4.52 -11.40
N LYS A 13 2.78 4.19 -12.51
CA LYS A 13 2.76 2.83 -13.04
C LYS A 13 3.81 2.72 -14.16
N ILE A 14 4.84 1.91 -13.95
CA ILE A 14 5.95 1.71 -14.89
C ILE A 14 6.04 0.22 -15.19
N GLY A 15 5.94 -0.16 -16.47
CA GLY A 15 6.03 -1.57 -16.89
C GLY A 15 4.99 -2.48 -16.21
N GLY A 16 3.80 -1.95 -15.92
CA GLY A 16 2.74 -2.70 -15.23
C GLY A 16 2.82 -2.67 -13.70
N LYS A 17 3.97 -2.29 -13.11
CA LYS A 17 4.19 -2.25 -11.66
C LYS A 17 3.93 -0.87 -11.10
N VAL A 18 3.49 -0.81 -9.83
CA VAL A 18 3.34 0.46 -9.11
C VAL A 18 4.65 0.82 -8.42
N THR A 19 5.10 2.04 -8.63
CA THR A 19 6.35 2.56 -8.12
C THR A 19 6.10 3.83 -7.32
N ILE A 20 6.79 3.94 -6.17
CA ILE A 20 6.80 5.13 -5.32
C ILE A 20 8.20 5.75 -5.39
N PHE A 21 8.27 6.98 -5.90
CA PHE A 21 9.49 7.78 -5.89
C PHE A 21 9.49 8.71 -4.67
N ALA A 22 10.50 8.56 -3.83
CA ALA A 22 10.77 9.38 -2.67
C ALA A 22 11.81 10.43 -3.06
N GLY A 23 11.36 11.66 -3.31
CA GLY A 23 12.18 12.70 -3.92
C GLY A 23 13.31 13.20 -3.04
N GLU A 24 13.10 13.26 -1.72
CA GLU A 24 14.11 13.73 -0.77
C GLU A 24 15.30 12.75 -0.68
N GLU A 25 15.01 11.45 -0.67
CA GLU A 25 16.01 10.38 -0.59
C GLU A 25 16.49 9.89 -1.97
N SER A 26 15.99 10.48 -3.06
CA SER A 26 16.22 10.02 -4.45
C SER A 26 16.04 8.51 -4.63
N THR A 27 15.10 7.92 -3.89
CA THR A 27 14.91 6.47 -3.80
C THR A 27 13.63 6.05 -4.50
N LEU A 28 13.68 4.90 -5.18
CA LEU A 28 12.57 4.34 -5.92
C LEU A 28 12.16 2.99 -5.32
N PHE A 29 10.94 2.92 -4.80
CA PHE A 29 10.34 1.70 -4.27
C PHE A 29 9.41 1.09 -5.32
N THR A 30 9.63 -0.16 -5.68
CA THR A 30 8.71 -0.91 -6.55
C THR A 30 7.86 -1.83 -5.70
N LEU A 31 6.54 -1.71 -5.84
CA LEU A 31 5.59 -2.56 -5.12
C LEU A 31 5.39 -3.87 -5.88
N ASN A 32 5.23 -4.96 -5.14
CA ASN A 32 4.66 -6.19 -5.67
C ASN A 32 3.14 -6.02 -5.89
N ASP A 33 2.49 -7.00 -6.51
CA ASP A 33 1.09 -6.88 -6.90
C ASP A 33 0.15 -6.70 -5.70
N THR A 34 0.37 -7.46 -4.63
CA THR A 34 -0.38 -7.33 -3.36
C THR A 34 -0.21 -5.95 -2.74
N GLY A 35 1.03 -5.46 -2.60
CA GLY A 35 1.33 -4.15 -2.04
C GLY A 35 0.79 -3.01 -2.90
N ALA A 36 0.88 -3.13 -4.23
CA ALA A 36 0.29 -2.19 -5.17
C ALA A 36 -1.23 -2.09 -4.98
N TYR A 37 -1.90 -3.23 -4.80
CA TYR A 37 -3.34 -3.29 -4.59
C TYR A 37 -3.74 -2.67 -3.25
N ILE A 38 -3.05 -3.01 -2.16
CA ILE A 38 -3.26 -2.40 -0.84
C ILE A 38 -3.07 -0.88 -0.91
N PHE A 39 -1.98 -0.43 -1.52
CA PHE A 39 -1.66 0.99 -1.67
C PHE A 39 -2.75 1.74 -2.45
N GLN A 40 -3.27 1.15 -3.51
CA GLN A 40 -4.38 1.71 -4.27
C GLN A 40 -5.65 1.81 -3.41
N GLY A 41 -5.97 0.78 -2.64
CA GLY A 41 -7.10 0.80 -1.70
C GLY A 41 -6.99 1.94 -0.69
N ILE A 42 -5.80 2.15 -0.12
CA ILE A 42 -5.51 3.28 0.80
C ILE A 42 -5.71 4.62 0.08
N LYS A 43 -5.18 4.78 -1.14
CA LYS A 43 -5.32 6.00 -1.95
C LYS A 43 -6.78 6.32 -2.29
N LEU A 44 -7.61 5.28 -2.48
CA LEU A 44 -9.05 5.38 -2.70
C LEU A 44 -9.87 5.56 -1.41
N GLY A 45 -9.22 5.58 -0.24
CA GLY A 45 -9.88 5.78 1.05
C GLY A 45 -10.66 4.56 1.55
N TRP A 46 -10.31 3.35 1.11
CA TRP A 46 -10.93 2.12 1.61
C TRP A 46 -10.56 1.87 3.08
N ASP A 47 -11.44 1.21 3.81
CA ASP A 47 -11.16 0.70 5.16
C ASP A 47 -10.41 -0.64 5.12
N LYS A 48 -10.04 -1.16 6.31
CA LYS A 48 -9.27 -2.41 6.41
C LYS A 48 -10.08 -3.56 5.87
N GLU A 49 -11.33 -3.63 6.28
CA GLU A 49 -12.25 -4.72 6.01
C GLU A 49 -12.45 -4.88 4.50
N LYS A 50 -12.64 -3.77 3.78
CA LYS A 50 -12.75 -3.76 2.32
C LYS A 50 -11.47 -4.19 1.62
N ILE A 51 -10.30 -3.73 2.08
CA ILE A 51 -9.02 -4.14 1.50
C ILE A 51 -8.82 -5.65 1.71
N ILE A 52 -9.03 -6.15 2.94
CA ILE A 52 -8.91 -7.59 3.28
C ILE A 52 -9.86 -8.42 2.42
N SER A 53 -11.14 -8.07 2.36
CA SER A 53 -12.14 -8.78 1.57
C SER A 53 -11.75 -8.86 0.09
N LYS A 54 -11.19 -7.77 -0.46
CA LYS A 54 -10.73 -7.75 -1.84
C LYS A 54 -9.45 -8.57 -2.06
N LEU A 55 -8.53 -8.59 -1.11
CA LEU A 55 -7.32 -9.42 -1.20
C LEU A 55 -7.69 -10.92 -1.24
N ILE A 56 -8.56 -11.36 -0.33
CA ILE A 56 -9.07 -12.73 -0.30
C ILE A 56 -9.71 -13.09 -1.65
N SER A 57 -10.56 -12.21 -2.18
CA SER A 57 -11.27 -12.44 -3.44
C SER A 57 -10.37 -12.49 -4.68
N ILE A 58 -9.24 -11.78 -4.69
CA ILE A 58 -8.36 -11.69 -5.87
C ILE A 58 -7.27 -12.74 -5.84
N TYR A 59 -6.73 -13.03 -4.66
CA TYR A 59 -5.54 -13.86 -4.50
C TYR A 59 -5.83 -15.24 -3.89
N ASP A 60 -7.10 -15.54 -3.57
CA ASP A 60 -7.54 -16.81 -2.97
C ASP A 60 -6.74 -17.19 -1.71
N ILE A 61 -6.54 -16.20 -0.84
CA ILE A 61 -5.77 -16.33 0.40
C ILE A 61 -6.69 -16.35 1.61
N THR A 62 -6.17 -16.83 2.75
CA THR A 62 -6.92 -16.81 4.01
C THR A 62 -7.08 -15.38 4.54
N GLU A 63 -8.10 -15.18 5.37
CA GLU A 63 -8.28 -13.89 6.07
C GLU A 63 -7.08 -13.55 6.97
N ALA A 64 -6.44 -14.57 7.57
CA ALA A 64 -5.26 -14.39 8.41
C ALA A 64 -4.08 -13.86 7.59
N ASP A 65 -3.85 -14.42 6.40
CA ASP A 65 -2.79 -13.98 5.49
C ASP A 65 -3.08 -12.57 4.96
N ALA A 66 -4.32 -12.29 4.53
CA ALA A 66 -4.71 -10.97 4.08
C ALA A 66 -4.53 -9.89 5.16
N LYS A 67 -4.87 -10.20 6.42
CA LYS A 67 -4.62 -9.31 7.57
C LYS A 67 -3.13 -9.09 7.81
N LYS A 68 -2.33 -10.14 7.72
CA LYS A 68 -0.88 -10.09 7.90
C LYS A 68 -0.23 -9.23 6.80
N ASP A 69 -0.57 -9.45 5.55
CA ASP A 69 -0.04 -8.68 4.41
C ASP A 69 -0.41 -7.21 4.51
N LEU A 70 -1.69 -6.91 4.83
CA LEU A 70 -2.13 -5.54 5.06
C LEU A 70 -1.34 -4.88 6.19
N LYS A 71 -1.18 -5.58 7.33
CA LYS A 71 -0.47 -5.06 8.50
C LYS A 71 0.99 -4.76 8.17
N LEU A 72 1.74 -5.74 7.66
CA LEU A 72 3.16 -5.61 7.34
C LEU A 72 3.42 -4.51 6.31
N PHE A 73 2.53 -4.40 5.31
CA PHE A 73 2.63 -3.36 4.30
C PHE A 73 2.43 -1.96 4.89
N ILE A 74 1.43 -1.77 5.74
CA ILE A 74 1.19 -0.48 6.40
C ILE A 74 2.35 -0.11 7.32
N GLU A 75 2.84 -1.07 8.13
CA GLU A 75 3.98 -0.85 9.02
C GLU A 75 5.22 -0.39 8.23
N THR A 76 5.51 -1.06 7.10
CA THR A 76 6.61 -0.69 6.21
C THR A 76 6.46 0.75 5.67
N LEU A 77 5.25 1.15 5.28
CA LEU A 77 5.02 2.51 4.76
C LEU A 77 5.08 3.58 5.86
N LEU A 78 4.66 3.26 7.08
CA LEU A 78 4.76 4.15 8.24
C LEU A 78 6.24 4.35 8.64
N GLU A 79 7.02 3.27 8.72
CA GLU A 79 8.46 3.33 9.03
C GLU A 79 9.24 4.17 8.01
N LYS A 80 8.83 4.12 6.74
CA LYS A 80 9.44 4.90 5.65
C LYS A 80 8.88 6.32 5.53
N ASN A 81 8.02 6.76 6.44
CA ASN A 81 7.31 8.06 6.38
C ASN A 81 6.55 8.29 5.05
N ILE A 82 6.20 7.23 4.31
CA ILE A 82 5.39 7.32 3.09
C ILE A 82 3.92 7.55 3.45
N LEU A 83 3.49 6.96 4.57
CA LEU A 83 2.12 7.01 5.07
C LEU A 83 2.10 7.66 6.46
N ALA A 84 1.02 8.38 6.77
CA ALA A 84 0.75 8.90 8.11
C ALA A 84 -0.66 8.51 8.56
N VAL A 85 -0.82 8.31 9.87
CA VAL A 85 -2.14 8.16 10.50
C VAL A 85 -2.80 9.54 10.57
N LYS A 86 -4.08 9.61 10.22
CA LYS A 86 -4.88 10.84 10.19
C LYS A 86 -5.94 10.84 11.29
#